data_AF-K0F6L7-F1
#
_entry.id   AF-K0F6L7-F1
#
_cell.length_a   1.000
_cell.length_b   1.000
_cell.length_c   1.000
_cell.angle_alpha   90.00
_cell.angle_beta   90.00
_cell.angle_gamma   90.00
#
_symmetry.space_group_name_H-M   'P 1'
#
loop_
_entity.id
_entity.type
_entity.pdbx_description
1 polymer ?
#
loop_
_entity_poly.entity_id
_entity_poly.type
_entity_poly.pdbx_seq_one_letter_code
_entity_poly.pdbx_strand_id
1 'polypeptide(L)'
;MGPVQPENALALDRVIGLGTPQSVGSFRFWFADQRWDWSDEVAAMHGYAPGTVTPTTELLLTHKHPDDRAQVASALAKSIEEGEPFSSRHRILDTLGRVHHVIVVADHLFDHVGAVVGTSGYYIDVTETLEEHRQEALDDALPELWASRAVIEQAKGAVMLVYGVNAEQAFRVLSWRSQETNIKLRTLASRLVADLESLTNSTVGLRTQFDHLLLTAHERIDAG
;
A
#
# COMPACT_ATOMS: atom_id res chain seq x y z
N MET A 1 -20.06 20.19 30.09
CA MET A 1 -20.66 20.02 28.74
C MET A 1 -21.16 18.59 28.65
N GLY A 2 -22.35 18.38 28.09
CA GLY A 2 -22.96 17.06 27.97
C GLY A 2 -22.22 16.14 26.98
N PRO A 3 -22.60 14.85 26.90
CA PRO A 3 -21.93 13.89 26.03
C PRO A 3 -21.95 14.38 24.59
N VAL A 4 -20.81 14.19 23.89
CA VAL A 4 -20.65 14.50 22.47
C VAL A 4 -21.80 13.85 21.70
N GLN A 5 -22.68 14.68 21.15
CA GLN A 5 -23.84 14.22 20.40
C GLN A 5 -23.38 13.59 19.07
N PRO A 6 -24.08 12.58 18.55
CA PRO A 6 -23.71 11.87 17.30
C PRO A 6 -23.58 12.79 16.08
N GLU A 7 -24.20 13.96 16.12
CA GLU A 7 -24.07 15.03 15.13
C GLU A 7 -22.64 15.59 14.99
N ASN A 8 -21.76 15.41 15.98
CA ASN A 8 -20.33 15.71 15.86
C ASN A 8 -19.52 14.62 15.13
N ALA A 9 -20.02 13.37 15.07
CA ALA A 9 -19.40 12.34 14.24
C ALA A 9 -19.53 12.67 12.74
N LEU A 10 -20.67 13.25 12.33
CA LEU A 10 -20.89 13.74 10.96
C LEU A 10 -20.03 14.97 10.61
N ALA A 11 -19.50 15.70 11.59
CA ALA A 11 -18.53 16.76 11.33
C ALA A 11 -17.14 16.18 11.01
N LEU A 12 -16.83 14.98 11.53
CA LEU A 12 -15.58 14.26 11.27
C LEU A 12 -15.54 13.69 9.84
N ASP A 13 -16.69 13.27 9.30
CA ASP A 13 -16.87 12.86 7.90
C ASP A 13 -16.41 13.92 6.89
N ARG A 14 -16.40 15.21 7.27
CA ARG A 14 -15.92 16.29 6.39
C ARG A 14 -14.42 16.54 6.45
N VAL A 15 -13.73 16.05 7.50
CA VAL A 15 -12.30 16.28 7.69
C VAL A 15 -11.45 15.21 7.00
N ILE A 16 -12.02 14.02 6.75
CA ILE A 16 -11.32 12.95 6.05
C ILE A 16 -11.93 12.86 4.65
N GLY A 17 -11.11 13.10 3.64
CA GLY A 17 -11.52 13.51 2.30
C GLY A 17 -12.59 12.63 1.63
N LEU A 18 -13.37 13.29 0.77
CA LEU A 18 -14.36 12.74 -0.16
C LEU A 18 -13.84 11.49 -0.90
N GLY A 19 -14.12 10.29 -0.39
CA GLY A 19 -13.79 9.02 -1.03
C GLY A 19 -13.96 7.87 -0.04
N THR A 20 -14.85 6.93 -0.38
CA THR A 20 -15.26 5.71 0.36
C THR A 20 -15.81 5.89 1.80
N PRO A 21 -16.92 5.20 2.16
CA PRO A 21 -17.46 5.27 3.53
C PRO A 21 -16.46 4.65 4.51
N GLN A 22 -15.79 5.49 5.30
CA GLN A 22 -14.93 4.99 6.36
C GLN A 22 -15.78 4.43 7.49
N SER A 23 -15.45 3.22 7.95
CA SER A 23 -16.09 2.69 9.15
C SER A 23 -15.55 3.44 10.36
N VAL A 24 -16.44 4.14 11.06
CA VAL A 24 -16.11 4.88 12.28
C VAL A 24 -16.76 4.20 13.47
N GLY A 25 -15.97 3.88 14.48
CA GLY A 25 -16.45 3.36 15.75
C GLY A 25 -16.01 4.24 16.90
N SER A 26 -16.76 4.23 18.00
CA SER A 26 -16.44 5.00 19.20
C SER A 26 -15.97 4.10 20.33
N PHE A 27 -15.17 4.66 21.23
CA PHE A 27 -14.75 3.97 22.43
C PHE A 27 -14.71 4.92 23.64
N ARG A 28 -14.78 4.32 24.83
CA ARG A 28 -14.40 4.96 26.09
C ARG A 28 -13.45 4.07 26.84
N PHE A 29 -12.51 4.67 27.54
CA PHE A 29 -11.59 4.00 28.44
C PHE A 29 -11.58 4.73 29.77
N TRP A 30 -11.97 4.03 30.82
CA TRP A 30 -12.07 4.56 32.18
C TRP A 30 -10.82 4.16 32.96
N PHE A 31 -10.11 5.13 33.52
CA PHE A 31 -8.80 4.87 34.13
C PHE A 31 -8.89 4.13 35.46
N ALA A 32 -9.90 4.44 36.29
CA ALA A 32 -10.02 3.94 37.65
C ALA A 32 -10.24 2.42 37.72
N ASP A 33 -11.05 1.88 36.82
CA ASP A 33 -11.40 0.45 36.71
C ASP A 33 -10.74 -0.23 35.49
N GLN A 34 -9.92 0.50 34.73
CA GLN A 34 -9.33 0.07 33.45
C GLN A 34 -10.37 -0.53 32.48
N ARG A 35 -11.59 0.00 32.50
CA ARG A 35 -12.70 -0.51 31.71
C ARG A 35 -12.75 0.13 30.34
N TRP A 36 -12.88 -0.71 29.32
CA TRP A 36 -13.15 -0.26 27.95
C TRP A 36 -14.62 -0.43 27.63
N ASP A 37 -15.19 0.56 26.97
CA ASP A 37 -16.48 0.46 26.27
C ASP A 37 -16.18 0.61 24.79
N TRP A 38 -16.50 -0.39 23.97
CA TRP A 38 -16.41 -0.31 22.51
C TRP A 38 -17.81 -0.19 21.93
N SER A 39 -17.97 0.64 20.90
CA SER A 39 -19.14 0.55 20.05
C SER A 39 -19.11 -0.74 19.22
N ASP A 40 -20.26 -1.11 18.67
CA ASP A 40 -20.39 -2.29 17.83
C ASP A 40 -19.48 -2.23 16.60
N GLU A 41 -19.22 -1.03 16.07
CA GLU A 41 -18.31 -0.82 14.96
C GLU A 41 -16.84 -1.09 15.35
N VAL A 42 -16.40 -0.66 16.53
CA VAL A 42 -15.05 -0.99 17.03
C VAL A 42 -14.91 -2.49 17.27
N ALA A 43 -15.94 -3.13 17.83
CA ALA A 43 -15.96 -4.58 18.00
C ALA A 43 -15.87 -5.30 16.64
N ALA A 44 -16.62 -4.84 15.64
CA ALA A 44 -16.60 -5.38 14.29
C ALA A 44 -15.24 -5.20 13.60
N MET A 45 -14.56 -4.05 13.75
CA MET A 45 -13.20 -3.82 13.24
C MET A 45 -12.18 -4.81 13.82
N HIS A 46 -12.37 -5.25 15.07
CA HIS A 46 -11.52 -6.25 15.71
C HIS A 46 -11.98 -7.69 15.40
N GLY A 47 -13.05 -7.88 14.62
CA GLY A 47 -13.56 -9.19 14.20
C GLY A 47 -14.51 -9.85 15.19
N TYR A 48 -15.17 -9.06 16.06
CA TYR A 48 -16.19 -9.53 16.99
C TYR A 48 -17.59 -9.13 16.54
N ALA A 49 -18.57 -9.97 16.87
CA ALA A 49 -19.97 -9.62 16.71
C ALA A 49 -20.41 -8.64 17.83
N PRO A 50 -21.39 -7.76 17.56
CA PRO A 50 -21.97 -6.88 18.58
C PRO A 50 -22.30 -7.60 19.89
N GLY A 51 -21.81 -7.07 21.01
CA GLY A 51 -22.05 -7.60 22.35
C GLY A 51 -21.38 -8.95 22.70
N THR A 52 -20.52 -9.52 21.86
CA THR A 52 -19.86 -10.81 22.17
C THR A 52 -18.48 -10.68 22.84
N VAL A 53 -17.94 -9.47 22.89
CA VAL A 53 -16.62 -9.17 23.44
C VAL A 53 -16.73 -8.26 24.66
N THR A 54 -15.96 -8.57 25.70
CA THR A 54 -15.70 -7.64 26.81
C THR A 54 -14.29 -7.09 26.62
N PRO A 55 -14.14 -5.84 26.15
CA PRO A 55 -12.82 -5.32 25.83
C PRO A 55 -12.01 -5.05 27.10
N THR A 56 -10.74 -5.42 27.05
CA THR A 56 -9.73 -5.13 28.09
C THR A 56 -8.51 -4.51 27.43
N THR A 57 -7.67 -3.82 28.22
CA THR A 57 -6.39 -3.29 27.71
C THR A 57 -5.50 -4.39 27.14
N GLU A 58 -5.46 -5.56 27.79
CA GLU A 58 -4.72 -6.72 27.29
C GLU A 58 -5.25 -7.15 25.91
N LEU A 59 -6.56 -7.33 25.78
CA LEU A 59 -7.19 -7.71 24.52
C LEU A 59 -6.93 -6.67 23.42
N LEU A 60 -7.08 -5.38 23.74
CA LEU A 60 -6.78 -4.29 22.81
C LEU A 60 -5.34 -4.38 22.27
N LEU A 61 -4.38 -4.72 23.13
CA LEU A 61 -2.95 -4.82 22.78
C LEU A 61 -2.62 -6.10 22.00
N THR A 62 -3.32 -7.22 22.23
CA THR A 62 -3.12 -8.44 21.43
C THR A 62 -3.49 -8.23 19.97
N HIS A 63 -4.54 -7.43 19.71
CA HIS A 63 -4.94 -7.04 18.36
C HIS A 63 -4.01 -6.03 17.68
N LYS A 64 -3.01 -5.45 18.36
CA LYS A 64 -2.07 -4.55 17.68
C LYS A 64 -1.06 -5.36 16.86
N HIS A 65 -0.77 -4.87 15.66
CA HIS A 65 0.28 -5.42 14.81
C HIS A 65 1.61 -5.45 15.59
N PRO A 66 2.43 -6.51 15.47
CA PRO A 66 3.66 -6.66 16.26
C PRO A 66 4.58 -5.42 16.25
N ASP A 67 4.76 -4.81 15.08
CA ASP A 67 5.59 -3.61 14.91
C ASP A 67 5.01 -2.36 15.58
N ASP A 68 3.68 -2.28 15.73
CA ASP A 68 2.99 -1.08 16.20
C ASP A 68 2.65 -1.17 17.70
N ARG A 69 2.67 -2.39 18.27
CA ARG A 69 2.24 -2.68 19.65
C ARG A 69 2.98 -1.86 20.69
N ALA A 70 4.30 -1.73 20.56
CA ALA A 70 5.12 -0.99 21.53
C ALA A 70 4.77 0.50 21.57
N GLN A 71 4.54 1.11 20.41
CA GLN A 71 4.15 2.51 20.29
C GLN A 71 2.77 2.75 20.91
N VAL A 72 1.79 1.90 20.60
CA VAL A 72 0.43 2.02 21.16
C VAL A 72 0.43 1.82 22.67
N ALA A 73 1.18 0.83 23.18
CA ALA A 73 1.30 0.60 24.61
C ALA A 73 1.90 1.81 25.34
N SER A 74 2.93 2.44 24.76
CA SER A 74 3.53 3.67 25.33
C SER A 74 2.56 4.85 25.32
N ALA A 75 1.82 5.06 24.23
CA ALA A 75 0.81 6.13 24.16
C ALA A 75 -0.32 5.93 25.19
N LEU A 76 -0.76 4.69 25.36
CA LEU A 76 -1.78 4.35 26.37
C LEU A 76 -1.26 4.58 27.80
N ALA A 77 -0.01 4.20 28.08
CA ALA A 77 0.60 4.43 29.39
C ALA A 77 0.66 5.93 29.73
N LYS A 78 1.08 6.78 28.78
CA LYS A 78 1.07 8.24 28.96
C LYS A 78 -0.33 8.80 29.19
N SER A 79 -1.32 8.31 28.45
CA SER A 79 -2.71 8.74 28.65
C SER A 79 -3.23 8.41 30.05
N ILE A 80 -2.85 7.25 30.61
CA ILE A 80 -3.19 6.85 31.99
C ILE A 80 -2.43 7.68 33.04
N GLU A 81 -1.13 7.88 32.84
CA GLU A 81 -0.24 8.49 33.84
C GLU A 81 -0.37 10.02 33.88
N GLU A 82 -0.46 10.65 32.71
CA GLU A 82 -0.39 12.11 32.54
C GLU A 82 -1.75 12.70 32.14
N GLY A 83 -2.74 11.85 31.84
CA GLY A 83 -4.04 12.27 31.33
C GLY A 83 -3.99 12.72 29.86
N GLU A 84 -2.87 12.59 29.16
CA GLU A 84 -2.70 13.17 27.82
C GLU A 84 -3.70 12.59 26.80
N PRO A 85 -4.36 13.45 25.98
CA PRO A 85 -5.04 13.03 24.76
C PRO A 85 -4.03 12.34 23.85
N PHE A 86 -4.46 11.29 23.15
CA PHE A 86 -3.60 10.62 22.19
C PHE A 86 -4.28 10.51 20.83
N SER A 87 -3.47 10.65 19.80
CA SER A 87 -3.82 10.25 18.44
C SER A 87 -2.75 9.33 17.92
N SER A 88 -3.18 8.26 17.25
CA SER A 88 -2.27 7.29 16.66
C SER A 88 -2.78 6.83 15.30
N ARG A 89 -1.85 6.52 14.41
CA ARG A 89 -2.11 5.77 13.19
C ARG A 89 -1.31 4.48 13.28
N HIS A 90 -1.99 3.35 13.26
CA HIS A 90 -1.37 2.04 13.42
C HIS A 90 -2.23 0.96 12.76
N ARG A 91 -1.70 -0.26 12.73
CA ARG A 91 -2.39 -1.45 12.24
C ARG A 91 -2.96 -2.26 13.39
N ILE A 92 -4.17 -2.76 13.21
CA ILE A 92 -4.76 -3.80 14.04
C ILE A 92 -4.95 -5.07 13.23
N LEU A 93 -4.95 -6.21 13.91
CA LEU A 93 -5.27 -7.53 13.37
C LEU A 93 -6.64 -7.91 13.90
N ASP A 94 -7.56 -8.30 13.03
CA ASP A 94 -8.85 -8.85 13.48
C ASP A 94 -8.71 -10.31 13.94
N THR A 95 -9.81 -10.93 14.39
CA THR A 95 -9.84 -12.35 14.81
C THR A 95 -9.46 -13.34 13.71
N LEU A 96 -9.49 -12.93 12.43
CA LEU A 96 -9.08 -13.73 11.28
C LEU A 96 -7.64 -13.44 10.84
N GLY A 97 -6.94 -12.52 11.51
CA GLY A 97 -5.58 -12.10 11.17
C GLY A 97 -5.51 -11.11 10.00
N ARG A 98 -6.64 -10.54 9.56
CA ARG A 98 -6.66 -9.49 8.53
C ARG A 98 -6.15 -8.19 9.14
N VAL A 99 -5.32 -7.49 8.38
CA VAL A 99 -4.74 -6.21 8.79
C VAL A 99 -5.73 -5.09 8.47
N HIS A 100 -6.08 -4.29 9.47
CA HIS A 100 -6.81 -3.05 9.32
C HIS A 100 -5.91 -1.86 9.67
N HIS A 101 -5.86 -0.87 8.79
CA HIS A 101 -5.19 0.40 9.05
C HIS A 101 -6.17 1.35 9.72
N VAL A 102 -5.86 1.77 10.95
CA VAL A 102 -6.75 2.62 11.74
C VAL A 102 -6.09 3.93 12.13
N ILE A 103 -6.89 4.98 12.17
CA ILE A 103 -6.58 6.22 12.86
C ILE A 103 -7.41 6.23 14.15
N VAL A 104 -6.76 6.48 15.26
CA VAL A 104 -7.39 6.64 16.56
C VAL A 104 -7.21 8.08 17.00
N VAL A 105 -8.31 8.70 17.39
CA VAL A 105 -8.33 10.04 17.99
C VAL A 105 -9.07 9.96 19.31
N ALA A 106 -8.48 10.51 20.37
CA ALA A 106 -9.02 10.39 21.70
C ALA A 106 -8.76 11.67 22.50
N ASP A 107 -9.73 12.06 23.31
CA ASP A 107 -9.66 13.22 24.22
C ASP A 107 -10.16 12.85 25.61
N HIS A 108 -9.91 13.71 26.59
CA HIS A 108 -10.25 13.51 27.99
C HIS A 108 -11.75 13.29 28.19
N LEU A 109 -12.06 12.34 29.06
CA LEU A 109 -13.38 12.15 29.61
C LEU A 109 -13.39 12.73 31.03
N PHE A 110 -14.27 13.70 31.26
CA PHE A 110 -14.40 14.38 32.55
C PHE A 110 -15.60 13.87 33.35
N ASP A 111 -15.49 13.85 34.67
CA ASP A 111 -16.62 13.67 35.56
C ASP A 111 -17.42 14.98 35.79
N HIS A 112 -18.41 14.91 36.68
CA HIS A 112 -19.27 16.03 37.03
C HIS A 112 -18.56 17.18 37.78
N VAL A 113 -17.36 16.93 38.33
CA VAL A 113 -16.54 17.93 39.04
C VAL A 113 -15.45 18.51 38.11
N GLY A 114 -15.29 17.95 36.91
CA GLY A 114 -14.28 18.37 35.93
C GLY A 114 -12.94 17.66 36.11
N ALA A 115 -12.88 16.57 36.88
CA ALA A 115 -11.70 15.72 36.97
C ALA A 115 -11.64 14.76 35.77
N VAL A 116 -10.44 14.53 35.24
CA VAL A 116 -10.20 13.54 34.19
C VAL A 116 -10.39 12.14 34.79
N VAL A 117 -11.35 11.40 34.26
CA VAL A 117 -11.68 10.03 34.71
C VAL A 117 -11.39 8.97 33.65
N GLY A 118 -11.01 9.40 32.45
CA GLY A 118 -10.72 8.51 31.35
C GLY A 118 -10.46 9.26 30.05
N THR A 119 -10.59 8.52 28.96
CA THR A 119 -10.47 9.00 27.59
C THR A 119 -11.65 8.49 26.77
N SER A 120 -12.14 9.29 25.84
CA SER A 120 -13.13 8.88 24.86
C SER A 120 -12.71 9.31 23.46
N GLY A 121 -13.05 8.51 22.46
CA GLY A 121 -12.51 8.73 21.14
C GLY A 121 -13.15 7.88 20.06
N TYR A 122 -12.52 7.92 18.89
CA TYR A 122 -12.97 7.23 17.70
C TYR A 122 -11.84 6.41 17.08
N TYR A 123 -12.21 5.23 16.57
CA TYR A 123 -11.46 4.48 15.58
C TYR A 123 -12.03 4.81 14.21
N ILE A 124 -11.14 5.03 13.26
CA ILE A 124 -11.47 5.29 11.86
C ILE A 124 -10.71 4.26 11.04
N ASP A 125 -11.42 3.32 10.42
CA ASP A 125 -10.82 2.35 9.51
C ASP A 125 -10.59 3.03 8.15
N VAL A 126 -9.31 3.13 7.78
CA VAL A 126 -8.84 3.74 6.53
C VAL A 126 -8.25 2.69 5.58
N THR A 127 -8.52 1.41 5.81
CA THR A 127 -7.95 0.30 5.03
C THR A 127 -8.36 0.37 3.57
N GLU A 128 -9.66 0.53 3.29
CA GLU A 128 -10.19 0.59 1.91
C GLU A 128 -9.59 1.77 1.15
N THR A 129 -9.62 2.97 1.73
CA THR A 129 -9.02 4.18 1.14
C THR A 129 -7.52 4.02 0.87
N LEU A 130 -6.78 3.29 1.70
CA LEU A 130 -5.36 3.04 1.47
C LEU A 130 -5.10 2.00 0.39
N GLU A 131 -5.91 0.95 0.32
CA GLU A 131 -5.82 -0.05 -0.75
C GLU A 131 -6.19 0.54 -2.12
N GLU A 132 -7.19 1.42 -2.18
CA GLU A 132 -7.56 2.15 -3.39
C GLU A 132 -6.40 3.02 -3.88
N HIS A 133 -5.85 3.89 -3.03
CA HIS A 133 -4.70 4.71 -3.41
C HIS A 133 -3.45 3.89 -3.76
N ARG A 134 -3.23 2.75 -3.09
CA ARG A 134 -2.13 1.83 -3.44
C ARG A 134 -2.36 1.23 -4.82
N GLN A 135 -3.59 0.82 -5.12
CA GLN A 135 -3.95 0.25 -6.41
C GLN A 135 -3.82 1.29 -7.52
N GLU A 136 -4.30 2.52 -7.33
CA GLU A 136 -4.12 3.63 -8.27
C GLU A 136 -2.64 3.95 -8.51
N ALA A 137 -1.83 4.05 -7.45
CA ALA A 137 -0.39 4.30 -7.58
C ALA A 137 0.33 3.16 -8.33
N LEU A 138 -0.11 1.91 -8.16
CA LEU A 138 0.38 0.79 -8.94
C LEU A 138 -0.11 0.87 -10.39
N ASP A 139 -1.39 1.15 -10.62
CA ASP A 139 -2.00 1.24 -11.94
C ASP A 139 -1.43 2.40 -12.76
N ASP A 140 -0.94 3.47 -12.14
CA ASP A 140 -0.23 4.56 -12.83
C ASP A 140 1.25 4.21 -13.08
N ALA A 141 1.93 3.60 -12.12
CA ALA A 141 3.35 3.26 -12.25
C ALA A 141 3.60 2.06 -13.18
N LEU A 142 2.69 1.10 -13.20
CA LEU A 142 2.89 -0.19 -13.85
C LEU A 142 2.82 -0.11 -15.40
N PRO A 143 1.95 0.69 -16.04
CA PRO A 143 2.00 0.97 -17.47
C PRO A 143 3.32 1.63 -17.89
N GLU A 144 3.82 2.61 -17.12
CA GLU A 144 5.11 3.24 -17.43
C GLU A 144 6.29 2.27 -17.29
N LEU A 145 6.27 1.42 -16.24
CA LEU A 145 7.27 0.38 -16.03
C LEU A 145 7.22 -0.72 -17.10
N TRP A 146 6.03 -1.18 -17.50
CA TRP A 146 5.86 -2.17 -18.57
C TRP A 146 6.19 -1.62 -19.94
N ALA A 147 5.77 -0.40 -20.28
CA ALA A 147 6.15 0.27 -21.52
C ALA A 147 7.68 0.47 -21.57
N SER A 148 8.29 0.86 -20.44
CA SER A 148 9.75 0.96 -20.32
C SER A 148 10.43 -0.40 -20.49
N ARG A 149 9.86 -1.48 -19.95
CA ARG A 149 10.39 -2.83 -20.12
C ARG A 149 10.29 -3.28 -21.58
N ALA A 150 9.16 -3.06 -22.25
CA ALA A 150 8.93 -3.50 -23.62
C ALA A 150 9.99 -2.93 -24.59
N VAL A 151 10.30 -1.63 -24.50
CA VAL A 151 11.29 -1.01 -25.39
C VAL A 151 12.73 -1.45 -25.09
N ILE A 152 13.07 -1.67 -23.81
CA ILE A 152 14.37 -2.22 -23.42
C ILE A 152 14.53 -3.65 -23.95
N GLU A 153 13.48 -4.48 -23.86
CA GLU A 153 13.48 -5.84 -24.39
C GLU A 153 13.60 -5.87 -25.92
N GLN A 154 12.94 -4.94 -26.64
CA GLN A 154 13.11 -4.77 -28.09
C GLN A 154 14.55 -4.38 -28.47
N ALA A 155 15.12 -3.38 -27.78
CA ALA A 155 16.51 -2.98 -27.99
C ALA A 155 17.48 -4.14 -27.70
N LYS A 156 17.24 -4.91 -26.64
CA LYS A 156 18.02 -6.08 -26.27
C LYS A 156 17.96 -7.16 -27.36
N GLY A 157 16.77 -7.46 -27.87
CA GLY A 157 16.58 -8.38 -29.00
C GLY A 157 17.33 -7.95 -30.26
N ALA A 158 17.34 -6.65 -30.58
CA ALA A 158 18.12 -6.12 -31.69
C ALA A 158 19.64 -6.28 -31.48
N VAL A 159 20.15 -5.99 -30.28
CA VAL A 159 21.57 -6.19 -29.94
C VAL A 159 21.94 -7.68 -30.01
N MET A 160 21.08 -8.58 -29.54
CA MET A 160 21.27 -10.03 -29.66
C MET A 160 21.41 -10.45 -31.13
N LEU A 161 20.52 -9.95 -32.01
CA LEU A 161 20.56 -10.27 -33.44
C LEU A 161 21.81 -9.72 -34.13
N VAL A 162 22.18 -8.47 -33.86
CA VAL A 162 23.29 -7.79 -34.54
C VAL A 162 24.65 -8.33 -34.10
N TYR A 163 24.82 -8.66 -32.81
CA TYR A 163 26.10 -9.09 -32.25
C TYR A 163 26.20 -10.59 -31.99
N GLY A 164 25.14 -11.37 -32.17
CA GLY A 164 25.14 -12.82 -31.89
C GLY A 164 25.37 -13.15 -30.42
N VAL A 165 24.94 -12.28 -29.51
CA VAL A 165 25.14 -12.40 -28.07
C VAL A 165 23.87 -12.86 -27.35
N ASN A 166 24.01 -13.42 -26.15
CA ASN A 166 22.86 -13.79 -25.33
C ASN A 166 22.18 -12.55 -24.69
N ALA A 167 21.00 -12.74 -24.13
CA ALA A 167 20.21 -11.65 -23.53
C ALA A 167 20.96 -10.91 -22.42
N GLU A 168 21.70 -11.62 -21.58
CA GLU A 168 22.47 -11.03 -20.49
C GLU A 168 23.60 -10.13 -21.02
N GLN A 169 24.35 -10.61 -22.01
CA GLN A 169 25.37 -9.83 -22.71
C GLN A 169 24.77 -8.59 -23.40
N ALA A 170 23.65 -8.73 -24.09
CA ALA A 170 22.97 -7.61 -24.74
C ALA A 170 22.51 -6.54 -23.73
N PHE A 171 21.95 -6.96 -22.59
CA PHE A 171 21.55 -6.03 -21.53
C PHE A 171 22.75 -5.29 -20.93
N ARG A 172 23.89 -5.96 -20.74
CA ARG A 172 25.13 -5.31 -20.28
C ARG A 172 25.63 -4.24 -21.26
N VAL A 173 25.53 -4.47 -22.57
CA VAL A 173 25.92 -3.46 -23.59
C VAL A 173 25.05 -2.21 -23.47
N LEU A 174 23.73 -2.37 -23.37
CA LEU A 174 22.81 -1.25 -23.23
C LEU A 174 23.01 -0.52 -21.89
N SER A 175 23.22 -1.28 -20.80
CA SER A 175 23.46 -0.73 -19.47
C SER A 175 24.77 0.04 -19.40
N TRP A 176 25.85 -0.50 -19.95
CA TRP A 176 27.14 0.19 -20.07
C TRP A 176 26.96 1.53 -20.80
N ARG A 177 26.27 1.52 -21.95
CA ARG A 177 26.07 2.75 -22.72
C ARG A 177 25.22 3.80 -21.98
N SER A 178 24.19 3.34 -21.26
CA SER A 178 23.35 4.19 -20.41
C SER A 178 24.17 4.85 -19.28
N GLN A 179 25.03 4.08 -18.61
CA GLN A 179 25.88 4.57 -17.53
C GLN A 179 26.94 5.55 -18.04
N GLU A 180 27.63 5.21 -19.13
CA GLU A 180 28.69 6.03 -19.73
C GLU A 180 28.19 7.42 -20.18
N THR A 181 26.92 7.52 -20.55
CA THR A 181 26.31 8.76 -21.03
C THR A 181 25.43 9.46 -19.98
N ASN A 182 25.22 8.83 -18.81
CA ASN A 182 24.24 9.24 -17.81
C ASN A 182 22.83 9.50 -18.39
N ILE A 183 22.46 8.74 -19.43
CA ILE A 183 21.13 8.78 -20.05
C ILE A 183 20.34 7.60 -19.52
N LYS A 184 19.08 7.82 -19.13
CA LYS A 184 18.17 6.75 -18.69
C LYS A 184 18.14 5.65 -19.74
N LEU A 185 18.35 4.40 -19.32
CA LEU A 185 18.36 3.22 -20.19
C LEU A 185 17.15 3.17 -21.14
N ARG A 186 15.96 3.50 -20.63
CA ARG A 186 14.74 3.60 -21.44
C ARG A 186 14.87 4.57 -22.62
N THR A 187 15.42 5.76 -22.38
CA THR A 187 15.55 6.81 -23.39
C THR A 187 16.53 6.38 -24.48
N LEU A 188 17.63 5.73 -24.07
CA LEU A 188 18.60 5.18 -25.00
C LEU A 188 18.01 4.03 -25.82
N ALA A 189 17.29 3.10 -25.17
CA ALA A 189 16.61 2.00 -25.84
C ALA A 189 15.56 2.49 -26.83
N SER A 190 14.70 3.45 -26.45
CA SER A 190 13.71 4.06 -27.35
C SER A 190 14.36 4.70 -28.56
N ARG A 191 15.44 5.47 -28.36
CA ARG A 191 16.15 6.09 -29.46
C ARG A 191 16.78 5.05 -30.39
N LEU A 192 17.42 4.02 -29.82
CA LEU A 192 18.02 2.94 -30.59
C LEU A 192 16.96 2.20 -31.42
N VAL A 193 15.83 1.81 -30.82
CA VAL A 193 14.74 1.10 -31.51
C VAL A 193 14.16 1.94 -32.65
N ALA A 194 13.92 3.24 -32.43
CA ALA A 194 13.47 4.14 -33.50
C ALA A 194 14.49 4.22 -34.66
N ASP A 195 15.79 4.22 -34.35
CA ASP A 195 16.84 4.26 -35.36
C ASP A 195 17.03 2.93 -36.10
N LEU A 196 16.56 1.78 -35.58
CA LEU A 196 16.66 0.48 -36.25
C LEU A 196 15.92 0.45 -37.59
N GLU A 197 14.82 1.21 -37.73
CA GLU A 197 14.06 1.29 -38.98
C GLU A 197 14.95 1.74 -40.15
N SER A 198 15.94 2.60 -39.87
CA SER A 198 16.89 3.09 -40.88
C SER A 198 17.85 2.01 -41.40
N LEU A 199 18.09 0.93 -40.64
CA LEU A 199 18.97 -0.17 -41.04
C LEU A 199 18.31 -1.14 -42.03
N THR A 200 16.97 -1.14 -42.11
CA THR A 200 16.19 -2.14 -42.86
C THR A 200 16.48 -2.17 -44.36
N ASN A 201 17.00 -1.08 -44.92
CA ASN A 201 17.34 -0.96 -46.35
C ASN A 201 18.59 -1.77 -46.76
N SER A 202 19.34 -2.33 -45.81
CA SER A 202 20.67 -2.90 -46.04
C SER A 202 20.77 -4.43 -45.86
N THR A 203 19.66 -5.12 -45.55
CA THR A 203 19.71 -6.48 -44.96
C THR A 203 18.93 -7.55 -45.75
N VAL A 204 18.99 -7.55 -47.09
CA VAL A 204 18.22 -8.51 -47.93
C VAL A 204 18.53 -9.96 -47.58
N GLY A 205 19.81 -10.34 -47.48
CA GLY A 205 20.21 -11.72 -47.17
C GLY A 205 19.81 -12.20 -45.78
N LEU A 206 19.93 -11.33 -44.77
CA LEU A 206 19.46 -11.61 -43.41
C LEU A 206 17.95 -11.78 -43.38
N ARG A 207 17.20 -10.95 -44.13
CA ARG A 207 15.74 -11.03 -44.22
C ARG A 207 15.30 -12.37 -44.78
N THR A 208 15.90 -12.85 -45.87
CA THR A 208 15.56 -14.16 -46.44
C THR A 208 15.76 -15.31 -45.46
N GLN A 209 16.85 -15.30 -44.68
CA GLN A 209 17.08 -16.34 -43.66
C GLN A 209 16.07 -16.23 -42.51
N PHE A 210 15.80 -15.01 -42.06
CA PHE A 210 14.81 -14.75 -41.02
C PHE A 210 13.40 -15.15 -41.45
N ASP A 211 12.99 -14.85 -42.69
CA ASP A 211 11.70 -15.21 -43.26
C ASP A 211 11.50 -16.74 -43.23
N HIS A 212 12.54 -17.51 -43.62
CA HIS A 212 12.48 -18.96 -43.52
C HIS A 212 12.31 -19.45 -42.07
N LEU A 213 13.08 -18.89 -41.13
CA LEU A 213 12.96 -19.26 -39.71
C LEU A 213 11.57 -18.92 -39.15
N LEU A 214 11.03 -17.74 -39.46
CA LEU A 214 9.72 -17.30 -39.01
C LEU A 214 8.61 -18.20 -39.55
N LEU A 215 8.64 -18.51 -40.85
CA LEU A 215 7.60 -19.32 -41.51
C LEU A 215 7.59 -20.78 -41.03
N THR A 216 8.74 -21.30 -40.59
CA THR A 216 8.88 -22.71 -40.17
C THR A 216 8.94 -22.88 -38.64
N ALA A 217 8.81 -21.80 -37.86
CA ALA A 217 8.96 -21.86 -36.39
C ALA A 217 8.01 -22.84 -35.71
N HIS A 218 6.76 -22.90 -36.18
CA HIS A 218 5.72 -23.77 -35.64
C HIS A 218 6.02 -25.27 -35.85
N GLU A 219 6.74 -25.64 -36.90
CA GLU A 219 7.14 -27.03 -37.19
C GLU A 219 8.19 -27.56 -36.19
N ARG A 220 8.81 -26.67 -35.40
CA ARG A 220 9.86 -27.00 -34.42
C ARG A 220 9.40 -26.94 -32.95
N ILE A 221 8.15 -26.57 -32.66
CA ILE A 221 7.66 -26.40 -31.28
C ILE A 221 7.64 -27.74 -30.52
N ASP A 222 7.23 -28.82 -31.19
CA ASP A 222 7.12 -30.17 -30.60
C ASP A 222 8.41 -31.00 -30.75
N ALA A 223 9.46 -30.43 -31.33
CA ALA A 223 10.69 -31.14 -31.70
C ALA A 223 11.81 -31.08 -30.64
N GLY A 224 11.55 -30.49 -29.46
CA GLY A 224 12.51 -30.35 -28.36
C GLY A 224 11.94 -30.83 -27.02
#